data_AF-W8F619-F1
#
_entry.id   AF-W8F619-F1
#
_cell.length_a   1.000
_cell.length_b   1.000
_cell.length_c   1.000
_cell.angle_alpha   90.00
_cell.angle_beta   90.00
_cell.angle_gamma   90.00
#
_symmetry.space_group_name_H-M   'P 1'
#
loop_
_entity.id
_entity.type
_entity.pdbx_description
1 polymer ?
#
loop_
_entity_poly.entity_id
_entity_poly.type
_entity_poly.pdbx_seq_one_letter_code
_entity_poly.pdbx_strand_id
1 'polypeptide(L)'
;MKTLYPYLLALTLLVLLVVGSHFAQARPAVAEPEAVDVRSTRVARYLAASLELSRKQQKAVSRSTRQYFQQLATLGETTERPGMVASATEARLLPSPAALKAADTYEQELARIFTPGQYNAYSWLIRQPGTGR
;
A
#
# COMPACT_ATOMS: atom_id res chain seq x y z
N MET A 1 13.99 -41.10 43.83
CA MET A 1 14.46 -40.52 42.55
C MET A 1 13.31 -39.75 41.89
N LYS A 2 12.98 -38.53 42.36
CA LYS A 2 11.73 -37.84 42.01
C LYS A 2 11.91 -36.32 41.86
N THR A 3 13.02 -35.90 41.26
CA THR A 3 13.31 -34.46 41.06
C THR A 3 13.92 -34.13 39.71
N LEU A 4 14.24 -35.11 38.84
CA LEU A 4 14.90 -34.87 37.55
C LEU A 4 13.93 -34.49 36.42
N TYR A 5 12.66 -34.87 36.54
CA TYR A 5 11.62 -34.62 35.53
C TYR A 5 11.31 -33.13 35.27
N PRO A 6 11.18 -32.25 36.29
CA PRO A 6 10.89 -30.84 36.02
C PRO A 6 12.04 -30.11 35.35
N TYR A 7 13.30 -30.50 35.62
CA TYR A 7 14.48 -29.89 34.97
C TYR A 7 14.60 -30.31 33.51
N LEU A 8 14.31 -31.56 33.18
CA LEU A 8 14.28 -32.05 31.80
C LEU A 8 13.18 -31.34 30.98
N LEU A 9 12.01 -31.12 31.58
CA LEU A 9 10.89 -30.43 30.93
C LEU A 9 11.20 -28.94 30.71
N ALA A 10 11.80 -28.28 31.70
CA ALA A 10 12.27 -26.90 31.56
C ALA A 10 13.35 -26.77 30.46
N LEU A 11 14.27 -27.74 30.36
CA LEU A 11 15.30 -27.76 29.33
C LEU A 11 14.70 -27.94 27.94
N THR A 12 13.71 -28.83 27.77
CA THR A 12 13.02 -29.00 26.48
C THR A 12 12.23 -27.76 26.07
N LEU A 13 11.57 -27.07 27.01
CA LEU A 13 10.87 -25.81 26.73
C LEU A 13 11.85 -24.70 26.33
N LEU A 14 13.02 -24.63 26.98
CA LEU A 14 14.04 -23.64 26.66
C LEU A 14 14.65 -23.89 25.27
N VAL A 15 14.90 -25.15 24.90
CA VAL A 15 15.35 -25.51 23.54
C VAL A 15 14.29 -25.18 22.49
N LEU A 16 13.01 -25.46 22.75
CA LEU A 16 11.90 -25.08 21.86
C LEU A 16 11.79 -23.56 21.68
N LEU A 17 12.00 -22.79 22.75
CA LEU A 17 11.93 -21.33 22.71
C LEU A 17 13.10 -20.69 21.96
N VAL A 18 14.31 -21.27 22.08
CA VAL A 18 15.51 -20.84 21.35
C VAL A 18 15.44 -21.22 19.86
N VAL A 19 14.87 -22.37 19.52
CA VAL A 19 14.67 -22.76 18.11
C VAL A 19 13.57 -21.91 17.45
N GLY A 20 12.51 -21.57 18.20
CA GLY A 20 11.43 -20.70 17.70
C GLY A 20 11.85 -19.24 17.46
N SER A 21 12.83 -18.72 18.22
CA SER A 21 13.29 -17.34 18.09
C SER A 21 14.18 -17.11 16.85
N HIS A 22 14.84 -18.14 16.34
CA HIS A 22 15.65 -18.04 15.12
C HIS A 22 14.81 -17.92 13.82
N PHE A 23 13.54 -18.35 13.84
CA PHE A 23 12.63 -18.20 12.69
C PHE A 23 11.85 -16.87 12.68
N ALA A 24 11.95 -16.06 13.75
CA ALA A 24 11.23 -14.80 13.86
C ALA A 24 11.96 -13.60 13.19
N GLN A 25 13.17 -13.80 12.67
CA GLN A 25 13.93 -12.76 11.95
C GLN A 25 13.91 -12.99 10.43
N ALA A 26 12.72 -13.19 9.87
CA ALA A 26 12.50 -12.78 8.49
C ALA A 26 12.54 -11.24 8.47
N ARG A 27 13.75 -10.67 8.29
CA ARG A 27 13.89 -9.27 7.88
C ARG A 27 12.92 -9.07 6.72
N PRO A 28 12.03 -8.06 6.75
CA PRO A 28 11.18 -7.80 5.61
C PRO A 28 12.10 -7.65 4.42
N ALA A 29 11.94 -8.52 3.41
CA ALA A 29 12.60 -8.34 2.14
C ALA A 29 12.27 -6.92 1.71
N VAL A 30 13.29 -6.07 1.57
CA VAL A 30 13.16 -4.74 0.98
C VAL A 30 12.55 -4.98 -0.39
N ALA A 31 11.23 -4.78 -0.48
CA ALA A 31 10.47 -5.07 -1.68
C ALA A 31 10.91 -4.02 -2.68
N GLU A 32 11.59 -4.43 -3.75
CA GLU A 32 12.07 -3.50 -4.76
C GLU A 32 10.96 -2.53 -5.15
N PRO A 33 11.28 -1.23 -5.33
CA PRO A 33 10.29 -0.21 -5.61
C PRO A 33 9.46 -0.65 -6.82
N GLU A 34 8.20 -0.98 -6.57
CA GLU A 34 7.32 -1.53 -7.59
C GLU A 34 7.23 -0.54 -8.76
N ALA A 35 7.53 -1.01 -9.96
CA ALA A 35 7.50 -0.17 -11.14
C ALA A 35 6.12 0.49 -11.31
N VAL A 36 6.12 1.78 -11.68
CA VAL A 36 4.91 2.61 -11.84
C VAL A 36 3.87 1.93 -12.73
N ASP A 37 4.29 1.26 -13.81
CA ASP A 37 3.38 0.55 -14.70
C ASP A 37 2.67 -0.63 -14.04
N VAL A 38 3.35 -1.37 -13.17
CA VAL A 38 2.75 -2.52 -12.46
C VAL A 38 1.72 -2.01 -11.45
N ARG A 39 2.10 -1.02 -10.64
CA ARG A 39 1.23 -0.42 -9.62
C ARG A 39 0.00 0.23 -10.23
N SER A 40 0.19 1.06 -11.26
CA SER A 40 -0.91 1.74 -11.95
C SER A 40 -1.87 0.76 -12.63
N THR A 41 -1.34 -0.30 -13.26
CA THR A 41 -2.16 -1.34 -13.89
C THR A 41 -2.98 -2.11 -12.87
N ARG A 42 -2.39 -2.47 -11.72
CA ARG A 42 -3.09 -3.18 -10.65
C ARG A 42 -4.26 -2.36 -10.10
N VAL A 43 -4.02 -1.10 -9.78
CA VAL A 43 -5.05 -0.18 -9.27
C VAL A 43 -6.14 0.04 -10.32
N ALA A 44 -5.79 0.29 -11.58
CA ALA A 44 -6.77 0.47 -12.64
C ALA A 44 -7.64 -0.77 -12.87
N ARG A 45 -7.05 -1.97 -12.81
CA ARG A 45 -7.81 -3.24 -12.91
C ARG A 45 -8.72 -3.46 -11.71
N TYR A 46 -8.25 -3.16 -10.50
CA TYR A 46 -9.06 -3.25 -9.30
C TYR A 46 -10.28 -2.33 -9.38
N LEU A 47 -10.09 -1.05 -9.73
CA LEU A 47 -11.20 -0.11 -9.92
C LEU A 47 -12.14 -0.54 -11.04
N ALA A 48 -11.60 -1.09 -12.14
CA ALA A 48 -12.42 -1.61 -13.24
C ALA A 48 -13.34 -2.75 -12.81
N ALA A 49 -12.82 -3.69 -11.99
CA ALA A 49 -13.58 -4.82 -11.48
C ALA A 49 -14.59 -4.39 -10.41
N SER A 50 -14.17 -3.58 -9.44
CA SER A 50 -15.00 -3.21 -8.28
C SER A 50 -16.13 -2.23 -8.62
N LEU A 51 -16.02 -1.48 -9.72
CA LEU A 51 -17.00 -0.46 -10.12
C LEU A 51 -17.71 -0.78 -11.44
N GLU A 52 -17.49 -1.99 -11.98
CA GLU A 52 -18.08 -2.47 -13.24
C GLU A 52 -17.90 -1.45 -14.38
N LEU A 53 -16.68 -0.97 -14.58
CA LEU A 53 -16.41 0.11 -15.53
C LEU A 53 -16.63 -0.35 -16.96
N SER A 54 -17.26 0.51 -17.78
CA SER A 54 -17.34 0.28 -19.23
C SER A 54 -15.95 0.32 -19.88
N ARG A 55 -15.78 -0.28 -21.07
CA ARG A 55 -14.49 -0.27 -21.79
C ARG A 55 -13.92 1.13 -22.01
N LYS A 56 -14.78 2.14 -22.22
CA LYS A 56 -14.38 3.55 -22.36
C LYS A 56 -13.85 4.10 -21.03
N GLN A 57 -14.55 3.83 -19.93
CA GLN A 57 -14.13 4.25 -18.58
C GLN A 57 -12.84 3.53 -18.16
N GLN A 58 -12.69 2.24 -18.42
CA GLN A 58 -11.48 1.48 -18.12
C GLN A 58 -10.23 2.10 -18.76
N LYS A 59 -10.32 2.50 -20.05
CA LYS A 59 -9.21 3.19 -20.73
C LYS A 59 -8.91 4.54 -20.10
N ALA A 60 -9.94 5.31 -19.74
CA ALA A 60 -9.76 6.62 -19.10
C ALA A 60 -9.14 6.49 -17.70
N VAL A 61 -9.63 5.56 -16.88
CA VAL A 61 -9.07 5.26 -15.55
C VAL A 61 -7.63 4.81 -15.69
N SER A 62 -7.32 3.84 -16.55
CA SER A 62 -5.94 3.36 -16.74
C SER A 62 -4.98 4.50 -17.10
N ARG A 63 -5.39 5.43 -17.98
CA ARG A 63 -4.60 6.61 -18.31
C ARG A 63 -4.40 7.54 -17.11
N SER A 64 -5.48 7.87 -16.41
CA SER A 64 -5.46 8.76 -15.25
C SER A 64 -4.60 8.18 -14.11
N THR A 65 -4.77 6.89 -13.80
CA THR A 65 -4.01 6.18 -12.77
C THR A 65 -2.52 6.12 -13.10
N ARG A 66 -2.15 5.87 -14.37
CA ARG A 66 -0.74 5.93 -14.79
C ARG A 66 -0.15 7.32 -14.60
N GLN A 67 -0.87 8.36 -15.03
CA GLN A 67 -0.40 9.75 -14.90
C GLN A 67 -0.20 10.14 -13.43
N TYR A 68 -1.12 9.76 -12.55
CA TYR A 68 -1.01 9.99 -11.11
C TYR A 68 0.26 9.36 -10.52
N PHE A 69 0.50 8.06 -10.77
CA PHE A 69 1.70 7.39 -10.24
C PHE A 69 3.00 7.88 -10.88
N GLN A 70 2.99 8.33 -12.13
CA GLN A 70 4.15 9.00 -12.74
C GLN A 70 4.47 10.34 -12.08
N GLN A 71 3.44 11.13 -11.74
CA GLN A 71 3.60 12.38 -10.99
C GLN A 71 4.17 12.11 -9.60
N LEU A 72 3.64 11.13 -8.87
CA LEU A 72 4.18 10.73 -7.58
C LEU A 72 5.63 10.25 -7.65
N ALA A 73 5.97 9.43 -8.65
CA ALA A 73 7.34 8.97 -8.85
C ALA A 73 8.30 10.14 -9.15
N THR A 74 7.87 11.13 -9.92
CA THR A 74 8.66 12.36 -10.20
C THR A 74 8.89 13.19 -8.94
N LEU A 75 7.92 13.17 -8.01
CA LEU A 75 8.02 13.82 -6.70
C LEU A 75 8.87 13.02 -5.70
N GLY A 76 9.35 11.84 -6.07
CA GLY A 76 10.12 10.95 -5.18
C GLY A 76 9.25 10.16 -4.19
N GLU A 77 7.92 10.19 -4.35
CA GLU A 77 7.02 9.38 -3.54
C GLU A 77 7.01 7.93 -4.05
N THR A 78 7.72 7.05 -3.33
CA THR A 78 7.75 5.61 -3.58
C THR A 78 6.92 4.86 -2.56
N THR A 79 6.61 3.59 -2.84
CA THR A 79 5.87 2.71 -1.91
C THR A 79 6.58 2.57 -0.55
N GLU A 80 7.91 2.70 -0.51
CA GLU A 80 8.70 2.65 0.74
C GLU A 80 8.72 3.99 1.49
N ARG A 81 8.32 5.08 0.83
CA ARG A 81 8.34 6.43 1.37
C ARG A 81 7.10 7.24 0.96
N PRO A 82 5.88 6.79 1.31
CA PRO A 82 4.69 7.59 1.11
C PRO A 82 4.85 8.92 1.87
N GLY A 83 4.82 10.03 1.15
CA GLY A 83 5.02 11.36 1.72
C GLY A 83 6.46 11.79 2.04
N MET A 84 7.51 11.05 1.65
CA MET A 84 8.86 11.63 1.65
C MET A 84 9.21 12.20 0.29
N VAL A 85 8.68 13.39 0.01
CA VAL A 85 9.48 14.32 -0.79
C VAL A 85 10.70 14.65 0.05
N ALA A 86 11.89 14.71 -0.56
CA ALA A 86 13.19 14.91 0.10
C ALA A 86 13.24 16.18 0.98
N SER A 87 12.61 16.10 2.15
CA SER A 87 12.58 17.10 3.20
C SER A 87 13.49 16.55 4.29
N ALA A 88 14.56 17.29 4.56
CA ALA A 88 15.69 16.91 5.39
C ALA A 88 15.37 16.80 6.90
N THR A 89 14.13 16.47 7.30
CA THR A 89 13.72 16.54 8.71
C THR A 89 12.86 15.35 9.11
N GLU A 90 13.31 14.61 10.14
CA GLU A 90 12.72 13.39 10.72
C GLU A 90 11.32 13.55 11.35
N ALA A 91 10.70 14.72 11.24
CA ALA A 91 9.41 15.01 11.88
C ALA A 91 8.25 14.83 10.90
N ARG A 92 7.64 13.64 10.92
CA ARG A 92 6.34 13.29 10.33
C ARG A 92 6.30 13.28 8.79
N LEU A 93 6.17 12.07 8.25
CA LEU A 93 5.90 11.70 6.85
C LEU A 93 4.56 12.29 6.35
N LEU A 94 4.46 13.61 6.26
CA LEU A 94 3.28 14.27 5.70
C LEU A 94 3.48 14.37 4.18
N PRO A 95 2.45 14.00 3.37
CA PRO A 95 2.53 14.12 1.93
C PRO A 95 2.85 15.56 1.55
N SER A 96 3.73 15.73 0.56
CA SER A 96 4.06 17.06 0.10
C SER A 96 2.81 17.78 -0.43
N PRO A 97 2.77 19.12 -0.39
CA PRO A 97 1.69 19.88 -1.03
C PRO A 97 1.49 19.52 -2.51
N ALA A 98 2.56 19.15 -3.20
CA ALA A 98 2.50 18.70 -4.59
C ALA A 98 1.82 17.33 -4.75
N ALA A 99 2.08 16.40 -3.83
CA ALA A 99 1.44 15.09 -3.83
C ALA A 99 -0.04 15.15 -3.43
N LEU A 100 -0.38 16.02 -2.47
CA LEU A 100 -1.78 16.32 -2.15
C LEU A 100 -2.51 16.87 -3.37
N LYS A 101 -1.92 17.83 -4.07
CA LYS A 101 -2.50 18.37 -5.32
C LYS A 101 -2.63 17.30 -6.41
N ALA A 102 -1.67 16.39 -6.53
CA ALA A 102 -1.76 15.27 -7.47
C ALA A 102 -2.91 14.31 -7.11
N ALA A 103 -3.11 14.03 -5.82
CA ALA A 103 -4.22 13.22 -5.33
C ALA A 103 -5.58 13.89 -5.61
N ASP A 104 -5.72 15.18 -5.30
CA ASP A 104 -6.95 15.94 -5.56
C ASP A 104 -7.28 15.98 -7.06
N THR A 105 -6.27 16.20 -7.91
CA THR A 105 -6.44 16.21 -9.37
C THR A 105 -6.87 14.83 -9.86
N TYR A 106 -6.26 13.77 -9.34
CA TYR A 106 -6.62 12.40 -9.68
C TYR A 106 -8.07 12.08 -9.27
N GLU A 107 -8.49 12.47 -8.07
CA GLU A 107 -9.87 12.27 -7.61
C GLU A 107 -10.88 13.03 -8.47
N GLN A 108 -10.59 14.27 -8.85
CA GLN A 108 -11.45 15.05 -9.74
C GLN A 108 -11.59 14.40 -11.13
N GLU A 109 -10.50 13.84 -11.67
CA GLU A 109 -10.55 13.11 -12.94
C GLU A 109 -11.38 11.83 -12.82
N LEU A 110 -11.26 11.08 -11.72
CA LEU A 110 -12.11 9.92 -11.47
C LEU A 110 -13.58 10.30 -11.35
N ALA A 111 -13.90 11.40 -10.66
CA ALA A 111 -15.27 11.92 -10.54
C ALA A 111 -15.90 12.27 -11.90
N ARG A 112 -15.09 12.74 -12.87
CA ARG A 112 -15.54 13.01 -14.25
C ARG A 112 -15.74 11.75 -15.08
N ILE A 113 -14.97 10.70 -14.82
CA ILE A 113 -15.04 9.43 -15.55
C ILE A 113 -16.19 8.56 -15.04
N PHE A 114 -16.43 8.58 -13.74
CA PHE A 114 -17.44 7.76 -13.08
C PHE A 114 -18.84 8.36 -13.19
N THR A 115 -19.85 7.49 -13.19
CA THR A 115 -21.21 7.93 -12.92
C THR A 115 -21.34 8.32 -11.43
N PRO A 116 -22.36 9.10 -11.04
CA PRO A 116 -22.55 9.44 -9.63
C PRO A 116 -22.63 8.21 -8.70
N GLY A 117 -23.27 7.13 -9.16
CA GLY A 117 -23.35 5.87 -8.42
C GLY A 117 -21.98 5.18 -8.26
N GLN A 118 -21.18 5.16 -9.32
CA GLN A 118 -19.82 4.61 -9.30
C GLN A 118 -18.87 5.45 -8.43
N TYR A 119 -18.99 6.78 -8.46
CA TYR A 119 -18.20 7.66 -7.61
C TYR A 119 -18.56 7.48 -6.12
N ASN A 120 -19.84 7.31 -5.80
CA ASN A 120 -20.26 6.97 -4.45
C ASN A 120 -19.63 5.64 -3.98
N ALA A 121 -19.73 4.59 -4.80
CA ALA A 121 -19.09 3.30 -4.50
C ALA A 121 -17.56 3.43 -4.34
N TYR A 122 -16.89 4.19 -5.21
CA TYR A 122 -15.47 4.53 -5.07
C TYR A 122 -15.17 5.21 -3.73
N SER A 123 -15.98 6.19 -3.33
CA SER A 123 -15.81 6.91 -2.06
C SER A 123 -15.93 5.99 -0.84
N TRP A 124 -16.73 4.92 -0.93
CA TRP A 124 -16.79 3.87 0.09
C TRP A 124 -15.54 2.98 0.08
N LEU A 125 -15.03 2.60 -1.10
CA LEU A 125 -13.82 1.79 -1.23
C LEU A 125 -12.59 2.46 -0.61
N ILE A 126 -12.47 3.78 -0.73
CA ILE A 126 -11.32 4.54 -0.19
C ILE A 126 -11.47 4.89 1.31
N ARG A 127 -12.70 4.85 1.85
CA ARG A 127 -12.96 5.13 3.28
C ARG A 127 -12.76 3.91 4.18
N GLN A 128 -12.66 2.70 3.63
CA GLN A 128 -12.50 1.50 4.46
C GLN A 128 -11.19 1.57 5.27
N PRO A 129 -11.26 1.45 6.62
CA PRO A 129 -10.07 1.44 7.46
C PRO A 129 -9.31 0.14 7.21
N GLY A 130 -8.28 0.19 6.35
CA GLY A 130 -7.45 -0.96 6.01
C GLY A 130 -6.82 -0.90 4.61
N THR A 131 -7.30 -0.06 3.71
CA THR A 131 -6.73 0.14 2.36
C THR A 131 -5.83 1.37 2.24
N GLY A 132 -5.70 2.16 3.31
CA GLY A 132 -4.74 3.25 3.43
C GLY A 132 -3.64 2.91 4.42
N ARG A 133 -2.54 2.35 3.94
CA ARG A 133 -1.19 2.42 4.53
C ARG A 133 -0.17 1.89 3.53
#